data_AF-A0A356QCV2-F1
#
_entry.id   AF-A0A356QCV2-F1
#
_cell.length_a   1.000
_cell.length_b   1.000
_cell.length_c   1.000
_cell.angle_alpha   90.00
_cell.angle_beta   90.00
_cell.angle_gamma   90.00
#
_symmetry.space_group_name_H-M   'P 1'
#
loop_
_entity.id
_entity.type
_entity.pdbx_description
1 polymer ?
#
loop_
_entity_poly.entity_id
_entity_poly.type
_entity_poly.pdbx_seq_one_letter_code
_entity_poly.pdbx_strand_id
1 'polypeptide(L)'
;GDVDDVNLWFLDNPSASGIFNLGTGRAEPFKAIGEAVIDFYGQGEIDYIPFPQELKGRYQSYTRADISQLRAAGCDVEFKTVAQGVKAYLEWLNG
;
A
#
# COMPACT_ATOMS: atom_id res chain seq x y z
N GLY A 1 0.07 -7.67 9.51
CA GLY A 1 0.70 -7.01 8.34
C GLY A 1 0.74 -5.53 8.62
N ASP A 2 1.42 -4.71 7.81
CA ASP A 2 1.82 -3.36 8.24
C ASP A 2 0.69 -2.50 8.84
N VAL A 3 -0.54 -2.60 8.31
CA VAL A 3 -1.74 -1.93 8.87
C VAL A 3 -2.05 -2.41 10.29
N ASP A 4 -2.05 -3.73 10.52
CA ASP A 4 -2.31 -4.32 11.84
C ASP A 4 -1.18 -3.98 12.81
N ASP A 5 0.07 -4.01 12.33
CA ASP A 5 1.26 -3.75 13.15
C ASP A 5 1.22 -2.30 13.67
N VAL A 6 0.78 -1.34 12.85
CA VAL A 6 0.54 0.05 13.29
C VAL A 6 -0.63 0.13 14.28
N ASN A 7 -1.72 -0.60 14.08
CA ASN A 7 -2.84 -0.61 15.03
C ASN A 7 -2.43 -1.14 16.41
N LEU A 8 -1.66 -2.23 16.43
CA LEU A 8 -1.12 -2.81 17.67
C LEU A 8 -0.11 -1.86 18.33
N TRP A 9 0.71 -1.16 17.54
CA TRP A 9 1.59 -0.12 18.07
C TRP A 9 0.79 0.99 18.79
N PHE A 10 -0.32 1.47 18.21
CA PHE A 10 -1.17 2.47 18.88
C PHE A 10 -1.89 1.92 20.12
N LEU A 11 -2.24 0.63 20.13
CA LEU A 11 -2.79 -0.05 21.30
C LEU A 11 -1.80 -0.05 22.47
N ASP A 12 -0.52 -0.31 22.19
CA ASP A 12 0.55 -0.36 23.18
C ASP A 12 1.06 1.05 23.59
N ASN A 13 0.74 2.09 22.82
CA ASN A 13 1.16 3.47 23.04
C ASN A 13 -0.04 4.42 23.25
N PRO A 14 -0.82 4.28 24.34
CA PRO A 14 -2.10 4.98 24.52
C PRO A 14 -1.97 6.51 24.65
N SER A 15 -0.78 7.04 24.93
CA SER A 15 -0.52 8.48 24.93
C SER A 15 -0.42 9.08 23.53
N ALA A 16 -0.15 8.27 22.50
CA ALA A 16 -0.10 8.71 21.11
C ALA A 16 -1.52 8.73 20.52
N SER A 17 -2.23 9.84 20.68
CA SER A 17 -3.60 10.03 20.18
C SER A 17 -3.66 11.13 19.11
N GLY A 18 -4.51 10.94 18.10
CA GLY A 18 -4.64 11.85 16.97
C GLY A 18 -5.19 11.17 15.72
N ILE A 19 -5.14 11.88 14.60
CA ILE A 19 -5.49 11.36 13.28
C ILE A 19 -4.20 11.26 12.47
N PHE A 20 -3.82 10.05 12.06
CA PHE A 20 -2.57 9.76 11.38
C PHE A 20 -2.82 9.18 9.99
N ASN A 21 -2.06 9.64 8.99
CA ASN A 21 -2.02 8.97 7.70
C ASN A 21 -1.34 7.61 7.86
N LEU A 22 -1.91 6.57 7.24
CA LEU A 22 -1.35 5.23 7.22
C LEU A 22 -1.11 4.81 5.77
N GLY A 23 0.16 4.70 5.41
CA GLY A 23 0.62 4.26 4.09
C GLY A 23 2.15 4.23 4.06
N THR A 24 2.72 3.72 2.97
CA THR A 24 4.17 3.47 2.88
C THR A 24 5.04 4.73 2.79
N GLY A 25 4.44 5.91 2.60
CA GLY A 25 5.14 7.15 2.26
C GLY A 25 5.65 7.21 0.82
N ARG A 26 5.47 6.14 0.04
CA ARG A 26 5.96 6.00 -1.34
C ARG A 26 4.78 5.79 -2.27
N ALA A 27 4.72 6.57 -3.34
CA ALA A 27 3.73 6.36 -4.40
C ALA A 27 4.32 5.43 -5.46
N GLU A 28 3.57 4.41 -5.86
CA GLU A 28 3.93 3.51 -6.94
C GLU A 28 2.77 3.46 -7.95
N PRO A 29 3.04 3.43 -9.27
CA PRO A 29 1.98 3.37 -10.27
C PRO A 29 1.29 1.99 -10.26
N PHE A 30 0.03 1.92 -10.71
CA PHE A 30 -0.69 0.64 -10.90
C PHE A 30 0.09 -0.37 -11.77
N LYS A 31 0.90 0.13 -12.72
CA LYS A 31 1.78 -0.70 -13.54
C LYS A 31 2.73 -1.57 -12.69
N ALA A 32 3.26 -1.06 -11.57
CA ALA A 32 4.16 -1.81 -10.70
C ALA A 32 3.48 -3.03 -10.06
N ILE A 33 2.17 -2.93 -9.77
CA ILE A 33 1.38 -4.07 -9.30
C ILE A 33 1.25 -5.12 -10.40
N GLY A 34 0.90 -4.70 -11.63
CA GLY A 34 0.77 -5.60 -12.76
C GLY A 34 2.08 -6.33 -13.09
N GLU A 35 3.21 -5.62 -13.06
CA GLU A 35 4.54 -6.21 -13.25
C GLU A 35 4.88 -7.21 -12.13
N ALA A 36 4.63 -6.88 -10.86
CA ALA A 36 4.87 -7.80 -9.75
C ALA A 36 4.02 -9.10 -9.84
N VAL A 37 2.80 -9.02 -10.37
CA VAL A 37 1.94 -10.19 -10.62
C VAL A 37 2.50 -11.05 -11.76
N ILE A 38 2.87 -10.44 -12.89
CA ILE A 38 3.46 -11.15 -14.04
C ILE A 38 4.76 -11.83 -13.62
N ASP A 39 5.62 -11.13 -12.89
CA ASP A 39 6.88 -11.65 -12.38
C ASP A 39 6.67 -12.86 -11.46
N PHE A 40 5.63 -12.83 -10.61
CA PHE A 40 5.30 -13.95 -9.72
C PHE A 40 4.87 -15.20 -10.49
N TYR A 41 3.98 -15.06 -11.47
CA TYR A 41 3.48 -16.19 -12.28
C TYR A 41 4.44 -16.60 -13.41
N GLY A 42 5.45 -15.79 -13.71
CA GLY A 42 6.41 -15.99 -14.80
C GLY A 42 5.81 -15.82 -16.21
N GLN A 43 4.57 -15.33 -16.31
CA GLN A 43 3.86 -15.14 -17.57
C GLN A 43 2.72 -14.12 -17.43
N GLY A 44 2.34 -13.50 -18.55
CA GLY A 44 1.24 -12.54 -18.64
C GLY A 44 1.65 -11.25 -19.36
N GLU A 45 0.66 -10.44 -19.71
CA GLU A 45 0.85 -9.13 -20.33
C GLU A 45 -0.15 -8.12 -19.74
N ILE A 46 0.22 -6.84 -19.73
CA ILE A 46 -0.67 -5.76 -19.27
C ILE A 46 -1.47 -5.25 -20.47
N ASP A 47 -2.80 -5.46 -20.42
CA ASP A 47 -3.75 -4.86 -21.35
C ASP A 47 -4.36 -3.57 -20.76
N TYR A 48 -4.34 -2.49 -21.54
CA TYR A 48 -4.83 -1.18 -21.11
C TYR A 48 -6.24 -0.94 -21.65
N ILE A 49 -7.21 -0.87 -20.75
CA ILE A 49 -8.59 -0.57 -21.12
C ILE A 49 -8.86 0.95 -21.13
N PRO A 50 -9.85 1.43 -21.92
CA PRO A 50 -10.32 2.80 -21.83
C PRO A 50 -10.77 3.16 -20.41
N PHE A 51 -10.42 4.36 -19.95
CA PHE A 51 -10.79 4.82 -18.62
C PHE A 51 -12.33 4.90 -18.45
N PRO A 52 -12.92 4.30 -17.40
CA PRO A 52 -14.38 4.34 -17.17
C PRO A 52 -14.91 5.76 -17.05
N GLN A 53 -15.98 6.09 -17.78
CA GLN A 53 -16.48 7.47 -17.85
C GLN A 53 -17.06 7.94 -16.51
N GLU A 54 -17.72 7.04 -15.80
CA GLU A 54 -18.35 7.25 -14.49
C GLU A 54 -17.35 7.57 -13.37
N LEU A 55 -16.06 7.23 -13.54
CA LEU A 55 -15.00 7.55 -12.59
C LEU A 55 -14.37 8.93 -12.83
N LYS A 56 -14.66 9.58 -13.97
CA LYS A 56 -14.11 10.90 -14.28
C LYS A 56 -14.58 11.93 -13.26
N GLY A 57 -13.65 12.70 -12.71
CA GLY A 57 -13.91 13.69 -11.65
C GLY A 57 -14.05 13.10 -10.24
N ARG A 58 -14.00 11.77 -10.08
CA ARG A 58 -14.05 11.09 -8.77
C ARG A 58 -12.86 10.16 -8.52
N TYR A 59 -11.96 10.06 -9.50
CA TYR A 59 -10.79 9.20 -9.44
C TYR A 59 -9.57 9.94 -8.93
N GLN A 60 -8.92 9.37 -7.93
CA GLN A 60 -7.64 9.87 -7.45
C GLN A 60 -6.50 9.27 -8.28
N SER A 61 -5.91 10.07 -9.17
CA SER A 61 -4.80 9.64 -10.04
C SER A 61 -3.45 9.53 -9.32
N TYR A 62 -3.32 10.11 -8.13
CA TYR A 62 -2.10 10.07 -7.34
C TYR A 62 -2.40 10.10 -5.83
N THR A 63 -1.81 9.15 -5.10
CA THR A 63 -1.86 9.07 -3.63
C THR A 63 -0.43 8.92 -3.12
N ARG A 64 -0.09 9.65 -2.04
CA ARG A 64 1.12 9.43 -1.25
C ARG A 64 0.85 9.87 0.17
N ALA A 65 0.87 8.93 1.11
CA ALA A 65 0.70 9.27 2.52
C ALA A 65 1.87 10.14 2.99
N ASP A 66 1.58 11.30 3.57
CA ASP A 66 2.57 12.00 4.39
C ASP A 66 2.56 11.37 5.79
N ILE A 67 3.61 10.62 6.10
CA ILE A 67 3.76 9.87 7.35
C ILE A 67 4.58 10.61 8.40
N SER A 68 4.87 11.90 8.20
CA SER A 68 5.69 12.69 9.13
C SER A 68 5.09 12.68 10.55
N GLN A 69 3.76 12.79 10.67
CA GLN A 69 3.08 12.74 11.97
C GLN A 69 3.14 11.34 12.62
N LEU A 70 3.01 10.28 11.81
CA LEU A 70 3.11 8.90 12.30
C LEU A 70 4.52 8.64 12.87
N ARG A 71 5.56 9.09 12.16
CA ARG A 71 6.95 9.00 12.63
C ARG A 71 7.23 9.89 13.84
N ALA A 72 6.68 11.10 13.87
CA ALA A 72 6.82 12.00 15.02
C ALA A 72 6.14 11.46 16.29
N ALA A 73 5.09 10.65 16.16
CA ALA A 73 4.46 9.96 17.28
C ALA A 73 5.34 8.84 17.87
N GLY A 74 6.39 8.41 17.16
CA GLY A 74 7.29 7.34 17.58
C GLY A 74 7.03 5.98 16.94
N CYS A 75 6.06 5.88 16.03
CA CYS A 75 5.78 4.63 15.33
C CYS A 75 6.89 4.33 14.30
N ASP A 76 7.62 3.25 14.53
CA ASP A 76 8.79 2.81 13.75
C ASP A 76 8.52 1.60 12.85
N VAL A 77 7.24 1.17 12.73
CA VAL A 77 6.83 0.09 11.83
C VAL A 77 7.32 0.36 10.41
N GLU A 78 8.08 -0.58 9.85
CA GLU A 78 8.56 -0.52 8.47
C GLU A 78 7.50 -1.05 7.51
N PHE A 79 7.29 -0.32 6.42
CA PHE A 79 6.29 -0.69 5.42
C PHE A 79 6.91 -1.44 4.25
N LYS A 80 6.27 -2.53 3.84
CA LYS A 80 6.60 -3.27 2.62
C LYS A 80 6.50 -2.37 1.38
N THR A 81 7.30 -2.68 0.37
CA THR A 81 7.10 -2.13 -0.99
C THR A 81 5.93 -2.85 -1.68
N VAL A 82 5.45 -2.31 -2.81
CA VAL A 82 4.43 -3.01 -3.62
C VAL A 82 4.93 -4.41 -4.01
N ALA A 83 6.16 -4.53 -4.51
CA ALA A 83 6.71 -5.83 -4.91
C ALA A 83 6.72 -6.85 -3.75
N GLN A 84 7.15 -6.43 -2.56
CA GLN A 84 7.17 -7.30 -1.37
C GLN A 84 5.75 -7.69 -0.92
N GLY A 85 4.84 -6.72 -0.89
CA GLY A 85 3.45 -6.94 -0.47
C GLY A 85 2.68 -7.84 -1.44
N VAL A 86 2.78 -7.55 -2.74
CA VAL A 86 2.14 -8.33 -3.82
C VAL A 86 2.67 -9.76 -3.81
N LYS A 87 3.99 -9.95 -3.75
CA LYS A 87 4.58 -11.29 -3.70
C LYS A 87 4.06 -12.10 -2.51
N ALA A 88 4.15 -11.56 -1.29
CA ALA A 88 3.68 -12.25 -0.09
C ALA A 88 2.17 -12.55 -0.13
N TYR A 89 1.38 -11.64 -0.71
CA TYR A 89 -0.05 -11.85 -0.89
C TYR A 89 -0.36 -12.94 -1.91
N LEU A 90 0.36 -12.99 -3.03
CA LEU A 90 0.23 -14.05 -4.03
C LEU A 90 0.70 -15.41 -3.50
N GLU A 91 1.79 -15.47 -2.73
CA GLU A 91 2.18 -16.70 -2.03
C GLU A 91 1.02 -17.23 -1.17
N TRP A 92 0.46 -16.39 -0.30
CA TRP A 92 -0.70 -16.75 0.54
C TRP A 92 -1.93 -17.18 -0.28
N LEU A 93 -2.21 -16.53 -1.41
CA LEU A 93 -3.33 -16.88 -2.29
C LEU A 93 -3.18 -18.25 -2.97
N ASN A 94 -1.95 -18.75 -3.16
CA ASN A 94 -1.68 -19.97 -3.90
C ASN A 94 -1.29 -21.17 -3.01
N GLY A 95 -1.15 -20.98 -1.69
CA GLY A 95 -0.93 -22.04 -0.69
C GLY A 95 0.53 -22.21 -0.27
#